data_AF-A0A371BUL6-F1
#
_entry.id   AF-A0A371BUL6-F1
#
_cell.length_a   1.000
_cell.length_b   1.000
_cell.length_c   1.000
_cell.angle_alpha   90.00
_cell.angle_beta   90.00
_cell.angle_gamma   90.00
#
_symmetry.space_group_name_H-M   'P 1'
#
loop_
_entity.id
_entity.type
_entity.pdbx_description
1 polymer ?
#
loop_
_entity_poly.entity_id
_entity_poly.type
_entity_poly.pdbx_seq_one_letter_code
_entity_poly.pdbx_strand_id
1 'polypeptide(L)'
;MPRTPALLPAIRLAWILAAALILVLAGPASAAPSPGEGNQSLLGNDISWPQCKKELPKGQAFGIVGVNNGLANNTNPCLEEQLEWAETSPGLPTQPAVSLYVNTANPGSAGSWWPVSDEYPIGRHVHNPYGPCEEGDYGTACAYMYGYAKAYDDAYIRGISNPADYVWWLDVETENTWSSDKDANRAVLEGMTDFFHSIGVEGVGLYSTGLQWGRIVGSVSSSSNLYPLPSWLAGSRNAYRAAGACSKAPLTGGGTVVLTQFVARGFDYNHPCKQEP
;
A
#
# COMPACT_ATOMS: atom_id res chain seq x y z
N MET A 1 -22.94 83.72 27.94
CA MET A 1 -23.11 82.89 29.15
C MET A 1 -22.75 81.45 28.80
N PRO A 2 -21.75 80.83 29.46
CA PRO A 2 -21.40 79.45 29.24
C PRO A 2 -22.37 78.55 30.00
N ARG A 3 -22.74 77.39 29.46
CA ARG A 3 -23.40 76.33 30.21
C ARG A 3 -22.62 75.03 30.05
N THR A 4 -22.03 74.66 31.18
CA THR A 4 -21.36 73.41 31.54
C THR A 4 -22.35 72.23 31.59
N PRO A 5 -21.85 70.98 31.66
CA PRO A 5 -22.39 69.81 30.97
C PRO A 5 -23.43 69.05 31.78
N ALA A 6 -24.20 68.20 31.10
CA ALA A 6 -25.08 67.22 31.73
C ALA A 6 -24.54 65.80 31.54
N LEU A 7 -24.25 65.15 32.66
CA LEU A 7 -24.01 63.72 32.78
C LEU A 7 -25.32 62.93 32.62
N LEU A 8 -25.19 61.73 32.03
CA LEU A 8 -26.22 60.70 31.87
C LEU A 8 -26.89 60.32 33.21
N PRO A 9 -28.13 59.82 33.18
CA PRO A 9 -28.29 58.39 33.51
C PRO A 9 -29.38 57.65 32.70
N ALA A 10 -29.26 56.33 32.79
CA ALA A 10 -30.09 55.28 32.20
C ALA A 10 -31.58 55.34 32.59
N ILE A 11 -32.43 54.68 31.78
CA ILE A 11 -33.40 53.62 32.16
C ILE A 11 -34.54 53.51 31.11
N ARG A 12 -34.52 52.39 30.38
CA ARG A 12 -35.58 51.39 30.09
C ARG A 12 -36.99 51.72 29.52
N LEU A 13 -37.42 50.75 28.68
CA LEU A 13 -38.79 50.24 28.37
C LEU A 13 -39.65 51.13 27.43
N ALA A 14 -40.51 50.65 26.52
CA ALA A 14 -40.84 49.37 25.85
C ALA A 14 -42.04 49.68 24.89
N TRP A 15 -42.37 48.95 23.81
CA TRP A 15 -43.22 47.75 23.67
C TRP A 15 -43.66 47.71 22.18
N ILE A 16 -43.91 46.54 21.56
CA ILE A 16 -45.22 46.02 21.08
C ILE A 16 -44.89 44.66 20.41
N LEU A 17 -45.23 43.48 20.97
CA LEU A 17 -46.43 42.63 20.75
C LEU A 17 -46.77 42.43 19.25
N ALA A 18 -46.99 41.25 18.65
CA ALA A 18 -47.17 39.86 19.06
C ALA A 18 -47.13 38.99 17.78
N ALA A 19 -46.83 37.69 17.87
CA ALA A 19 -47.59 36.62 17.19
C ALA A 19 -46.94 35.23 17.30
N ALA A 20 -47.79 34.29 17.75
CA ALA A 20 -47.89 32.89 17.32
C ALA A 20 -46.76 31.90 17.64
N LEU A 21 -47.04 31.18 18.72
CA LEU A 21 -46.57 29.83 19.05
C LEU A 21 -46.99 28.83 17.94
N ILE A 22 -46.02 28.23 17.24
CA ILE A 22 -46.16 26.90 16.63
C ILE A 22 -44.89 26.13 16.97
N LEU A 23 -44.96 25.31 18.03
CA LEU A 23 -44.03 24.19 18.21
C LEU A 23 -44.39 23.14 17.15
N VAL A 24 -43.57 23.04 16.10
CA VAL A 24 -43.43 21.77 15.38
C VAL A 24 -42.31 21.03 16.09
N LEU A 25 -42.66 19.93 16.76
CA LEU A 25 -41.73 18.89 17.15
C LEU A 25 -41.13 18.31 15.87
N ALA A 26 -40.07 18.92 15.36
CA ALA A 26 -39.18 18.26 14.43
C ALA A 26 -38.44 17.18 15.22
N GLY A 27 -39.03 15.99 15.29
CA GLY A 27 -38.23 14.80 15.60
C GLY A 27 -37.07 14.76 14.60
N PRO A 28 -35.86 14.31 14.99
CA PRO A 28 -34.82 14.10 14.01
C PRO A 28 -35.39 13.15 12.96
N ALA A 29 -35.58 13.66 11.75
CA ALA A 29 -35.82 12.81 10.60
C ALA A 29 -34.58 11.91 10.53
N SER A 30 -34.74 10.63 10.85
CA SER A 30 -33.76 9.62 10.48
C SER A 30 -33.67 9.66 8.97
N ALA A 31 -32.74 10.46 8.45
CA ALA A 31 -32.28 10.29 7.09
C ALA A 31 -31.66 8.89 7.06
N ALA A 32 -32.37 7.94 6.45
CA ALA A 32 -31.76 6.69 6.03
C ALA A 32 -30.51 7.04 5.21
N PRO A 33 -29.41 6.29 5.36
CA PRO A 33 -28.22 6.53 4.56
C PRO A 33 -28.60 6.48 3.07
N SER A 34 -27.81 7.11 2.20
CA SER A 34 -27.73 6.71 0.79
C SER A 34 -26.47 5.88 0.61
N PRO A 35 -26.56 4.55 0.70
CA PRO A 35 -25.63 3.65 0.03
C PRO A 35 -26.12 3.50 -1.43
N GLY A 36 -25.35 3.06 -2.42
CA GLY A 36 -24.72 1.75 -2.37
C GLY A 36 -25.71 0.61 -2.00
N GLU A 37 -27.01 0.88 -1.88
CA GLU A 37 -28.00 -0.02 -1.30
C GLU A 37 -28.25 -1.14 -2.31
N GLY A 38 -27.49 -2.22 -2.17
CA GLY A 38 -27.60 -3.44 -2.96
C GLY A 38 -26.40 -3.76 -3.85
N ASN A 39 -25.45 -2.85 -4.05
CA ASN A 39 -24.22 -3.16 -4.78
C ASN A 39 -23.03 -3.18 -3.82
N GLN A 40 -22.48 -4.37 -3.60
CA GLN A 40 -21.19 -4.55 -2.94
C GLN A 40 -20.16 -3.60 -3.56
N SER A 41 -19.36 -2.93 -2.72
CA SER A 41 -18.22 -2.15 -3.20
C SER A 41 -17.31 -3.07 -4.00
N LEU A 42 -16.80 -2.61 -5.15
CA LEU A 42 -15.74 -3.30 -5.89
C LEU A 42 -14.34 -2.84 -5.47
N LEU A 43 -14.26 -1.88 -4.55
CA LEU A 43 -13.01 -1.33 -4.09
C LEU A 43 -12.47 -2.14 -2.91
N GLY A 44 -11.18 -2.44 -2.96
CA GLY A 44 -10.43 -2.94 -1.83
C GLY A 44 -9.77 -1.82 -1.04
N ASN A 45 -9.12 -2.19 0.05
CA ASN A 45 -8.29 -1.29 0.86
C ASN A 45 -6.94 -1.95 1.15
N ASP A 46 -5.90 -1.13 1.20
CA ASP A 46 -4.62 -1.54 1.76
C ASP A 46 -4.38 -0.84 3.11
N ILE A 47 -3.82 -1.59 4.06
CA ILE A 47 -3.49 -1.10 5.41
C ILE A 47 -2.16 -1.71 5.87
N SER A 48 -1.52 -1.04 6.83
CA SER A 48 -0.33 -1.57 7.50
C SER A 48 -0.18 -0.92 8.88
N TRP A 49 1.03 -0.92 9.42
CA TRP A 49 1.39 -0.37 10.71
C TRP A 49 0.86 1.06 11.00
N PRO A 50 0.66 1.99 10.05
CA PRO A 50 0.11 3.30 10.36
C PRO A 50 -1.34 3.24 10.86
N GLN A 51 -2.04 2.14 10.59
CA GLN A 51 -3.42 1.88 11.03
C GLN A 51 -3.50 1.06 12.33
N CYS A 52 -2.39 0.65 12.96
CA CYS A 52 -2.46 -0.07 14.23
C CYS A 52 -3.25 0.71 15.29
N LYS A 53 -4.11 0.02 16.04
CA LYS A 53 -4.97 0.58 17.12
C LYS A 53 -5.97 1.65 16.64
N LYS A 54 -6.26 1.71 15.34
CA LYS A 54 -7.30 2.59 14.76
C LYS A 54 -8.45 1.74 14.25
N GLU A 55 -9.61 2.37 14.05
CA GLU A 55 -10.70 1.72 13.34
C GLU A 55 -10.29 1.45 11.89
N LEU A 56 -10.41 0.19 11.46
CA LEU A 56 -10.12 -0.22 10.08
C LEU A 56 -11.33 -0.02 9.16
N PRO A 57 -11.14 0.09 7.84
CA PRO A 57 -12.24 0.19 6.88
C PRO A 57 -13.21 -0.99 7.00
N LYS A 58 -14.45 -0.81 6.55
CA LYS A 58 -15.45 -1.89 6.51
C LYS A 58 -16.12 -1.93 5.15
N GLY A 59 -16.52 -3.13 4.71
CA GLY A 59 -17.22 -3.33 3.44
C GLY A 59 -16.32 -3.25 2.21
N GLN A 60 -15.01 -3.44 2.40
CA GLN A 60 -14.03 -3.61 1.32
C GLN A 60 -14.28 -4.92 0.57
N ALA A 61 -14.00 -4.92 -0.74
CA ALA A 61 -14.12 -6.10 -1.59
C ALA A 61 -12.97 -7.11 -1.36
N PHE A 62 -11.78 -6.59 -1.05
CA PHE A 62 -10.55 -7.32 -0.76
C PHE A 62 -9.66 -6.46 0.14
N GLY A 63 -8.77 -7.09 0.90
CA GLY A 63 -7.77 -6.44 1.74
C GLY A 63 -6.36 -6.71 1.23
N ILE A 64 -5.48 -5.71 1.33
CA ILE A 64 -4.03 -5.86 1.13
C ILE A 64 -3.33 -5.45 2.42
N VAL A 65 -2.53 -6.34 2.99
CA VAL A 65 -1.92 -6.10 4.31
C VAL A 65 -0.41 -5.95 4.17
N GLY A 66 0.11 -4.84 4.71
CA GLY A 66 1.54 -4.59 4.77
C GLY A 66 2.20 -5.46 5.83
N VAL A 67 3.17 -6.25 5.41
CA VAL A 67 3.80 -7.28 6.24
C VAL A 67 4.89 -6.68 7.15
N ASN A 68 5.54 -5.62 6.67
CA ASN A 68 6.59 -4.92 7.40
C ASN A 68 6.16 -3.51 7.85
N ASN A 69 6.86 -2.97 8.84
CA ASN A 69 6.60 -1.70 9.52
C ASN A 69 7.36 -0.54 8.84
N GLY A 70 7.26 -0.43 7.51
CA GLY A 70 7.88 0.64 6.72
C GLY A 70 9.38 0.48 6.44
N LEU A 71 10.01 -0.60 6.89
CA LEU A 71 11.39 -0.98 6.51
C LEU A 71 11.42 -2.46 6.16
N ALA A 72 12.21 -2.84 5.15
CA ALA A 72 12.32 -4.24 4.70
C ALA A 72 12.82 -5.23 5.78
N ASN A 73 13.30 -4.76 6.94
CA ASN A 73 13.86 -5.58 8.01
C ASN A 73 13.03 -5.59 9.30
N ASN A 74 11.84 -5.01 9.34
CA ASN A 74 10.99 -4.98 10.53
C ASN A 74 9.62 -5.63 10.28
N THR A 75 8.91 -5.96 11.35
CA THR A 75 7.61 -6.63 11.26
C THR A 75 6.50 -5.66 11.63
N ASN A 76 5.39 -5.68 10.90
CA ASN A 76 4.19 -4.93 11.26
C ASN A 76 3.62 -5.46 12.60
N PRO A 77 3.58 -4.64 13.67
CA PRO A 77 3.18 -5.10 15.00
C PRO A 77 1.69 -5.43 15.14
N CYS A 78 0.86 -5.08 14.15
CA CYS A 78 -0.55 -5.44 14.10
C CYS A 78 -0.88 -6.36 12.91
N LEU A 79 0.11 -7.07 12.36
CA LEU A 79 -0.07 -7.93 11.18
C LEU A 79 -1.18 -8.97 11.37
N GLU A 80 -1.23 -9.66 12.51
CA GLU A 80 -2.25 -10.68 12.82
C GLU A 80 -3.68 -10.07 12.79
N GLU A 81 -3.92 -9.00 13.54
CA GLU A 81 -5.20 -8.29 13.57
C GLU A 81 -5.62 -7.80 12.17
N GLN A 82 -4.65 -7.36 11.36
CA GLN A 82 -4.91 -6.86 10.02
C GLN A 82 -5.19 -7.97 9.01
N LEU A 83 -4.60 -9.15 9.18
CA LEU A 83 -4.94 -10.34 8.40
C LEU A 83 -6.38 -10.79 8.70
N GLU A 84 -6.76 -10.87 9.98
CA GLU A 84 -8.13 -11.18 10.38
C GLU A 84 -9.14 -10.17 9.80
N TRP A 85 -8.77 -8.88 9.78
CA TRP A 85 -9.57 -7.86 9.12
C TRP A 85 -9.72 -8.11 7.62
N ALA A 86 -8.62 -8.42 6.92
CA ALA A 86 -8.64 -8.64 5.48
C ALA A 86 -9.49 -9.87 5.11
N GLU A 87 -9.48 -10.92 5.94
CA GLU A 87 -10.28 -12.13 5.77
C GLU A 87 -11.80 -11.89 5.85
N THR A 88 -12.24 -10.74 6.38
CA THR A 88 -13.66 -10.34 6.33
C THR A 88 -14.15 -9.96 4.92
N SER A 89 -13.22 -9.85 3.96
CA SER A 89 -13.53 -9.46 2.59
C SER A 89 -14.05 -10.65 1.77
N PRO A 90 -15.02 -10.45 0.87
CA PRO A 90 -15.53 -11.53 0.03
C PRO A 90 -14.57 -11.97 -1.08
N GLY A 91 -13.61 -11.12 -1.47
CA GLY A 91 -12.79 -11.29 -2.66
C GLY A 91 -13.56 -10.97 -3.95
N LEU A 92 -12.83 -10.95 -5.06
CA LEU A 92 -13.33 -10.76 -6.43
C LEU A 92 -12.70 -11.81 -7.35
N PRO A 93 -13.30 -12.14 -8.51
CA PRO A 93 -12.68 -13.06 -9.46
C PRO A 93 -11.27 -12.64 -9.90
N THR A 94 -10.98 -11.34 -9.90
CA THR A 94 -9.69 -10.78 -10.30
C THR A 94 -8.78 -10.42 -9.13
N GLN A 95 -9.25 -10.50 -7.87
CA GLN A 95 -8.48 -10.14 -6.67
C GLN A 95 -8.84 -11.07 -5.50
N PRO A 96 -7.88 -11.76 -4.88
CA PRO A 96 -8.18 -12.61 -3.72
C PRO A 96 -8.74 -11.77 -2.56
N ALA A 97 -9.42 -12.43 -1.62
CA ALA A 97 -9.91 -11.75 -0.42
C ALA A 97 -8.79 -11.05 0.36
N VAL A 98 -7.61 -11.69 0.40
CA VAL A 98 -6.41 -11.19 1.07
C VAL A 98 -5.23 -11.28 0.10
N SER A 99 -4.46 -10.20 0.04
CA SER A 99 -3.10 -10.20 -0.52
C SER A 99 -2.16 -9.43 0.40
N LEU A 100 -0.87 -9.52 0.15
CA LEU A 100 0.17 -8.98 1.03
C LEU A 100 1.04 -7.99 0.27
N TYR A 101 1.59 -7.01 0.97
CA TYR A 101 2.65 -6.18 0.41
C TYR A 101 3.83 -6.05 1.38
N VAL A 102 5.01 -5.81 0.83
CA VAL A 102 6.27 -5.65 1.57
C VAL A 102 6.98 -4.40 1.08
N ASN A 103 7.32 -3.47 1.98
CA ASN A 103 8.27 -2.40 1.70
C ASN A 103 9.60 -3.04 1.32
N THR A 104 10.06 -2.76 0.09
CA THR A 104 11.33 -3.26 -0.43
C THR A 104 12.42 -2.21 -0.26
N ALA A 105 13.69 -2.63 -0.26
CA ALA A 105 14.80 -1.71 -0.07
C ALA A 105 16.10 -2.23 -0.69
N ASN A 106 16.98 -1.30 -1.06
CA ASN A 106 18.39 -1.56 -1.30
C ASN A 106 19.19 -0.46 -0.57
N PRO A 107 19.57 -0.68 0.70
CA PRO A 107 20.22 0.38 1.48
C PRO A 107 21.70 0.61 1.11
N GLY A 108 22.28 -0.19 0.21
CA GLY A 108 23.71 -0.19 -0.05
C GLY A 108 24.53 -0.27 1.25
N SER A 109 25.65 0.45 1.31
CA SER A 109 26.52 0.50 2.48
C SER A 109 25.88 1.09 3.76
N ALA A 110 24.71 1.72 3.66
CA ALA A 110 23.95 2.18 4.83
C ALA A 110 23.14 1.05 5.50
N GLY A 111 23.08 -0.14 4.90
CA GLY A 111 22.38 -1.30 5.45
C GLY A 111 23.04 -1.84 6.71
N SER A 112 22.24 -2.18 7.72
CA SER A 112 22.75 -2.80 8.96
C SER A 112 23.16 -4.27 8.79
N TRP A 113 22.81 -4.89 7.68
CA TRP A 113 23.11 -6.28 7.35
C TRP A 113 23.13 -6.46 5.83
N TRP A 114 24.08 -7.28 5.36
CA TRP A 114 24.19 -7.73 3.97
C TRP A 114 24.58 -9.21 3.92
N PRO A 115 24.14 -9.95 2.88
CA PRO A 115 24.66 -11.29 2.62
C PRO A 115 26.18 -11.24 2.37
N VAL A 116 26.84 -12.33 2.71
CA VAL A 116 28.29 -12.51 2.52
C VAL A 116 28.62 -13.68 1.58
N SER A 117 27.58 -14.33 1.06
CA SER A 117 27.62 -15.51 0.19
C SER A 117 26.26 -15.72 -0.49
N ASP A 118 26.21 -16.63 -1.47
CA ASP A 118 24.97 -17.08 -2.11
C ASP A 118 24.24 -18.16 -1.30
N GLU A 119 24.07 -17.92 0.00
CA GLU A 119 23.41 -18.86 0.92
C GLU A 119 22.39 -18.14 1.80
N TYR A 120 21.10 -18.53 1.69
CA TYR A 120 20.06 -18.05 2.58
C TYR A 120 18.80 -18.96 2.59
N PRO A 121 18.28 -19.38 3.76
CA PRO A 121 18.91 -19.27 5.08
C PRO A 121 20.20 -20.11 5.13
N ILE A 122 20.91 -20.06 6.25
CA ILE A 122 22.15 -20.84 6.45
C ILE A 122 21.93 -22.31 6.06
N GLY A 123 22.83 -22.86 5.26
CA GLY A 123 22.82 -24.19 4.68
C GLY A 123 22.05 -24.34 3.36
N ARG A 124 21.45 -23.27 2.81
CA ARG A 124 20.70 -23.31 1.54
C ARG A 124 21.33 -22.42 0.48
N HIS A 125 22.02 -23.04 -0.47
CA HIS A 125 22.56 -22.35 -1.64
C HIS A 125 21.46 -21.83 -2.55
N VAL A 126 21.67 -20.61 -3.05
CA VAL A 126 20.79 -19.93 -4.01
C VAL A 126 21.53 -19.77 -5.34
N HIS A 127 20.84 -20.00 -6.45
CA HIS A 127 21.40 -19.68 -7.76
C HIS A 127 21.37 -18.16 -7.95
N ASN A 128 22.54 -17.55 -8.10
CA ASN A 128 22.69 -16.12 -8.30
C ASN A 128 23.03 -15.81 -9.77
N PRO A 129 22.12 -15.18 -10.55
CA PRO A 129 22.35 -14.91 -11.96
C PRO A 129 23.42 -13.82 -12.20
N TYR A 130 23.81 -13.09 -11.15
CA TYR A 130 24.80 -12.01 -11.21
C TYR A 130 26.23 -12.44 -10.82
N GLY A 131 26.44 -13.73 -10.55
CA GLY A 131 27.70 -14.24 -9.99
C GLY A 131 27.70 -14.25 -8.46
N PRO A 132 28.81 -14.65 -7.83
CA PRO A 132 28.86 -14.85 -6.40
C PRO A 132 28.71 -13.54 -5.62
N CYS A 133 27.85 -13.53 -4.61
CA CYS A 133 27.89 -12.52 -3.57
C CYS A 133 29.10 -12.75 -2.66
N GLU A 134 29.87 -11.69 -2.39
CA GLU A 134 31.04 -11.70 -1.51
C GLU A 134 30.90 -10.64 -0.40
N GLU A 135 31.51 -10.90 0.75
CA GLU A 135 31.46 -9.98 1.90
C GLU A 135 31.93 -8.56 1.51
N GLY A 136 31.09 -7.56 1.85
CA GLY A 136 31.37 -6.16 1.57
C GLY A 136 30.97 -5.69 0.17
N ASP A 137 30.40 -6.55 -0.67
CA ASP A 137 29.79 -6.15 -1.94
C ASP A 137 28.35 -5.65 -1.75
N TYR A 138 28.02 -4.57 -2.45
CA TYR A 138 26.70 -3.94 -2.51
C TYR A 138 26.15 -3.86 -3.94
N GLY A 139 26.86 -4.46 -4.90
CA GLY A 139 26.48 -4.56 -6.30
C GLY A 139 25.40 -5.60 -6.54
N THR A 140 25.11 -5.89 -7.81
CA THR A 140 23.97 -6.71 -8.23
C THR A 140 23.99 -8.12 -7.62
N ALA A 141 25.16 -8.75 -7.45
CA ALA A 141 25.27 -10.09 -6.88
C ALA A 141 24.75 -10.14 -5.44
N CYS A 142 25.31 -9.32 -4.54
CA CYS A 142 24.80 -9.28 -3.17
C CYS A 142 23.43 -8.62 -3.06
N ALA A 143 23.05 -7.71 -3.96
CA ALA A 143 21.73 -7.09 -3.94
C ALA A 143 20.64 -8.11 -4.25
N TYR A 144 20.87 -9.01 -5.21
CA TYR A 144 20.00 -10.15 -5.47
C TYR A 144 19.83 -11.04 -4.23
N MET A 145 20.94 -11.42 -3.59
CA MET A 145 20.89 -12.21 -2.35
C MET A 145 20.22 -11.47 -1.19
N TYR A 146 20.40 -10.15 -1.09
CA TYR A 146 19.72 -9.32 -0.11
C TYR A 146 18.20 -9.39 -0.30
N GLY A 147 17.74 -9.21 -1.54
CA GLY A 147 16.32 -9.34 -1.89
C GLY A 147 15.77 -10.72 -1.57
N TYR A 148 16.45 -11.78 -2.02
CA TYR A 148 16.07 -13.17 -1.71
C TYR A 148 15.93 -13.40 -0.20
N ALA A 149 16.88 -12.90 0.58
CA ALA A 149 16.86 -13.01 2.03
C ALA A 149 15.68 -12.24 2.66
N LYS A 150 15.38 -11.03 2.19
CA LYS A 150 14.24 -10.25 2.70
C LYS A 150 12.91 -10.91 2.42
N ALA A 151 12.72 -11.43 1.21
CA ALA A 151 11.50 -12.17 0.89
C ALA A 151 11.37 -13.46 1.71
N TYR A 152 12.48 -14.16 2.01
CA TYR A 152 12.49 -15.28 2.96
C TYR A 152 12.03 -14.85 4.36
N ASP A 153 12.60 -13.77 4.90
CA ASP A 153 12.22 -13.24 6.20
C ASP A 153 10.74 -12.85 6.23
N ASP A 154 10.28 -12.19 5.17
CA ASP A 154 8.89 -11.78 5.00
C ASP A 154 7.94 -12.98 5.07
N ALA A 155 8.25 -14.08 4.38
CA ALA A 155 7.41 -15.26 4.34
C ALA A 155 7.44 -16.11 5.62
N TYR A 156 8.61 -16.24 6.27
CA TYR A 156 8.81 -17.27 7.31
C TYR A 156 9.10 -16.76 8.71
N ILE A 157 9.49 -15.50 8.88
CA ILE A 157 9.89 -14.96 10.20
C ILE A 157 8.83 -14.02 10.76
N ARG A 158 7.93 -13.51 9.94
CA ARG A 158 6.97 -12.45 10.34
C ARG A 158 5.63 -12.95 10.88
N GLY A 159 5.45 -14.27 10.97
CA GLY A 159 4.23 -14.86 11.53
C GLY A 159 3.09 -15.05 10.54
N ILE A 160 3.38 -15.10 9.24
CA ILE A 160 2.39 -15.41 8.21
C ILE A 160 2.22 -16.93 8.11
N SER A 161 0.98 -17.39 8.21
CA SER A 161 0.63 -18.79 7.98
C SER A 161 0.46 -19.02 6.48
N ASN A 162 0.98 -20.13 5.96
CA ASN A 162 0.88 -20.52 4.55
C ASN A 162 1.20 -19.37 3.55
N PRO A 163 2.43 -18.84 3.54
CA PRO A 163 2.79 -17.70 2.68
C PRO A 163 2.55 -17.95 1.18
N ALA A 164 2.46 -19.21 0.75
CA ALA A 164 2.15 -19.60 -0.62
C ALA A 164 0.70 -19.24 -1.06
N ASP A 165 -0.23 -19.09 -0.12
CA ASP A 165 -1.65 -18.85 -0.43
C ASP A 165 -1.95 -17.39 -0.83
N TYR A 166 -0.93 -16.52 -0.84
CA TYR A 166 -1.10 -15.08 -1.05
C TYR A 166 -0.41 -14.58 -2.33
N VAL A 167 -1.00 -13.52 -2.89
CA VAL A 167 -0.30 -12.63 -3.83
C VAL A 167 0.57 -11.66 -3.02
N TRP A 168 1.82 -11.48 -3.43
CA TRP A 168 2.81 -10.59 -2.80
C TRP A 168 3.15 -9.40 -3.67
N TRP A 169 2.85 -8.20 -3.19
CA TRP A 169 3.18 -6.93 -3.85
C TRP A 169 4.51 -6.38 -3.32
N LEU A 170 5.45 -6.16 -4.23
CA LEU A 170 6.71 -5.49 -3.94
C LEU A 170 6.49 -3.99 -3.97
N ASP A 171 6.48 -3.36 -2.80
CA ASP A 171 6.31 -1.92 -2.65
C ASP A 171 7.63 -1.21 -2.96
N VAL A 172 7.62 -0.42 -4.04
CA VAL A 172 8.77 0.32 -4.56
C VAL A 172 8.47 1.81 -4.55
N GLU A 173 8.84 2.47 -3.45
CA GLU A 173 8.60 3.89 -3.24
C GLU A 173 9.85 4.64 -2.80
N THR A 174 9.85 5.95 -3.02
CA THR A 174 10.96 6.85 -2.68
C THR A 174 11.07 7.14 -1.19
N GLU A 175 10.07 6.75 -0.40
CA GLU A 175 10.14 6.76 1.06
C GLU A 175 10.91 5.54 1.61
N ASN A 176 11.04 4.47 0.82
CA ASN A 176 11.91 3.35 1.15
C ASN A 176 13.39 3.71 0.91
N THR A 177 14.31 2.91 1.46
CA THR A 177 15.75 3.14 1.30
C THR A 177 16.26 2.50 0.02
N TRP A 178 16.79 3.31 -0.91
CA TRP A 178 17.30 2.86 -2.20
C TRP A 178 18.70 3.36 -2.51
N SER A 179 19.47 2.50 -3.18
CA SER A 179 20.74 2.87 -3.80
C SER A 179 20.48 3.78 -5.01
N SER A 180 21.46 4.60 -5.37
CA SER A 180 21.46 5.32 -6.64
C SER A 180 21.69 4.39 -7.84
N ASP A 181 22.19 3.18 -7.60
CA ASP A 181 22.38 2.13 -8.60
C ASP A 181 21.07 1.40 -8.90
N LYS A 182 20.52 1.65 -10.09
CA LYS A 182 19.27 1.05 -10.53
C LYS A 182 19.41 -0.43 -10.91
N ASP A 183 20.59 -0.86 -11.34
CA ASP A 183 20.86 -2.29 -11.61
C ASP A 183 20.82 -3.07 -10.30
N ALA A 184 21.47 -2.58 -9.26
CA ALA A 184 21.42 -3.20 -7.93
C ALA A 184 19.99 -3.20 -7.34
N ASN A 185 19.23 -2.10 -7.51
CA ASN A 185 17.83 -2.05 -7.08
C ASN A 185 16.95 -3.08 -7.80
N ARG A 186 17.15 -3.27 -9.12
CA ARG A 186 16.48 -4.33 -9.88
C ARG A 186 16.85 -5.71 -9.36
N ALA A 187 18.13 -5.96 -9.10
CA ALA A 187 18.59 -7.24 -8.59
C ALA A 187 17.92 -7.61 -7.26
N VAL A 188 17.72 -6.67 -6.33
CA VAL A 188 16.92 -6.90 -5.10
C VAL A 188 15.53 -7.45 -5.45
N LEU A 189 14.81 -6.75 -6.32
CA LEU A 189 13.44 -7.14 -6.68
C LEU A 189 13.40 -8.49 -7.40
N GLU A 190 14.38 -8.78 -8.25
CA GLU A 190 14.52 -10.07 -8.93
C GLU A 190 14.74 -11.21 -7.92
N GLY A 191 15.62 -11.01 -6.93
CA GLY A 191 15.87 -11.98 -5.86
C GLY A 191 14.65 -12.20 -4.97
N MET A 192 13.91 -11.14 -4.63
CA MET A 192 12.64 -11.25 -3.91
C MET A 192 11.63 -12.07 -4.72
N THR A 193 11.50 -11.78 -6.00
CA THR A 193 10.58 -12.46 -6.93
C THR A 193 10.93 -13.94 -7.06
N ASP A 194 12.20 -14.28 -7.24
CA ASP A 194 12.64 -15.67 -7.34
C ASP A 194 12.40 -16.44 -6.05
N PHE A 195 12.62 -15.83 -4.88
CA PHE A 195 12.26 -16.48 -3.63
C PHE A 195 10.76 -16.77 -3.52
N PHE A 196 9.91 -15.77 -3.77
CA PHE A 196 8.46 -15.96 -3.68
C PHE A 196 7.96 -17.02 -4.67
N HIS A 197 8.44 -17.01 -5.91
CA HIS A 197 8.14 -18.07 -6.86
C HIS A 197 8.65 -19.44 -6.39
N SER A 198 9.80 -19.52 -5.72
CA SER A 198 10.37 -20.79 -5.24
C SER A 198 9.51 -21.47 -4.18
N ILE A 199 8.67 -20.72 -3.45
CA ILE A 199 7.74 -21.27 -2.46
C ILE A 199 6.32 -21.44 -3.02
N GLY A 200 6.11 -21.16 -4.31
CA GLY A 200 4.85 -21.37 -5.00
C GLY A 200 3.73 -20.41 -4.60
N VAL A 201 4.06 -19.13 -4.35
CA VAL A 201 3.03 -18.11 -4.07
C VAL A 201 2.01 -18.00 -5.20
N GLU A 202 0.77 -17.62 -4.87
CA GLU A 202 -0.30 -17.33 -5.85
C GLU A 202 0.12 -16.29 -6.90
N GLY A 203 0.97 -15.34 -6.52
CA GLY A 203 1.60 -14.43 -7.48
C GLY A 203 2.51 -13.40 -6.85
N VAL A 204 3.30 -12.74 -7.70
CA VAL A 204 4.13 -11.59 -7.34
C VAL A 204 3.75 -10.41 -8.21
N GLY A 205 3.65 -9.21 -7.63
CA GLY A 205 3.31 -7.99 -8.36
C GLY A 205 4.15 -6.79 -7.92
N LEU A 206 4.10 -5.71 -8.69
CA LEU A 206 4.90 -4.51 -8.48
C LEU A 206 4.02 -3.32 -8.13
N TYR A 207 4.30 -2.65 -7.02
CA TYR A 207 3.61 -1.43 -6.60
C TYR A 207 4.52 -0.21 -6.71
N SER A 208 4.05 0.83 -7.41
CA SER A 208 4.74 2.13 -7.47
C SER A 208 3.90 3.18 -8.19
N THR A 209 4.44 4.40 -8.30
CA THR A 209 4.09 5.31 -9.41
C THR A 209 5.12 5.18 -10.53
N GLY A 210 4.73 5.46 -11.77
CA GLY A 210 5.69 5.46 -12.90
C GLY A 210 6.88 6.41 -12.69
N LEU A 211 6.68 7.51 -11.94
CA LEU A 211 7.76 8.44 -11.59
C LEU A 211 8.75 7.83 -10.58
N GLN A 212 8.25 7.22 -9.51
CA GLN A 212 9.07 6.58 -8.49
C GLN A 212 9.83 5.39 -9.10
N TRP A 213 9.14 4.54 -9.86
CA TRP A 213 9.74 3.43 -10.59
C TRP A 213 10.87 3.89 -11.53
N GLY A 214 10.64 4.91 -12.35
CA GLY A 214 11.66 5.45 -13.25
C GLY A 214 12.90 5.99 -12.52
N ARG A 215 12.74 6.49 -11.28
CA ARG A 215 13.83 6.97 -10.43
C ARG A 215 14.60 5.84 -9.77
N ILE A 216 13.91 4.81 -9.29
CA ILE A 216 14.49 3.74 -8.45
C ILE A 216 14.98 2.56 -9.30
N VAL A 217 14.16 2.07 -10.22
CA VAL A 217 14.36 0.83 -10.97
C VAL A 217 14.74 1.10 -12.42
N GLY A 218 14.07 2.06 -13.05
CA GLY A 218 14.24 2.37 -14.47
C GLY A 218 13.68 1.28 -15.39
N SER A 219 14.30 1.11 -16.55
CA SER A 219 13.88 0.12 -17.55
C SER A 219 14.20 -1.30 -17.10
N VAL A 220 13.27 -2.21 -17.35
CA VAL A 220 13.42 -3.65 -17.10
C VAL A 220 13.55 -4.38 -18.43
N SER A 221 14.62 -5.14 -18.60
CA SER A 221 14.86 -5.98 -19.79
C SER A 221 13.83 -7.12 -19.89
N SER A 222 13.49 -7.55 -21.10
CA SER A 222 12.62 -8.72 -21.33
C SER A 222 13.19 -10.04 -20.81
N SER A 223 14.48 -10.08 -20.46
CA SER A 223 15.13 -11.22 -19.83
C SER A 223 14.97 -11.30 -18.31
N SER A 224 14.48 -10.23 -17.68
CA SER A 224 14.29 -10.17 -16.21
C SER A 224 13.00 -10.86 -15.80
N ASN A 225 13.00 -11.55 -14.65
CA ASN A 225 11.79 -12.15 -14.07
C ASN A 225 10.75 -11.10 -13.64
N LEU A 226 11.14 -9.82 -13.56
CA LEU A 226 10.23 -8.69 -13.28
C LEU A 226 9.43 -8.27 -14.51
N TYR A 227 9.93 -8.57 -15.71
CA TYR A 227 9.36 -8.07 -16.96
C TYR A 227 7.87 -8.38 -17.16
N PRO A 228 7.37 -9.59 -16.86
CA PRO A 228 5.95 -9.90 -17.04
C PRO A 228 5.09 -9.55 -15.82
N LEU A 229 5.66 -9.07 -14.72
CA LEU A 229 4.91 -8.93 -13.47
C LEU A 229 3.79 -7.88 -13.58
N PRO A 230 2.61 -8.15 -12.98
CA PRO A 230 1.52 -7.20 -12.96
C PRO A 230 1.86 -5.95 -12.14
N SER A 231 1.25 -4.83 -12.51
CA SER A 231 1.44 -3.53 -11.86
C SER A 231 0.21 -3.13 -11.03
N TRP A 232 0.49 -2.69 -9.81
CA TRP A 232 -0.40 -1.94 -8.95
C TRP A 232 0.04 -0.47 -8.96
N LEU A 233 -0.70 0.40 -9.65
CA LEU A 233 -0.29 1.79 -9.87
C LEU A 233 -0.86 2.74 -8.81
N ALA A 234 0.02 3.44 -8.11
CA ALA A 234 -0.34 4.47 -7.14
C ALA A 234 -0.61 5.86 -7.77
N GLY A 235 -1.05 6.79 -6.92
CA GLY A 235 -1.05 8.23 -7.21
C GLY A 235 -2.32 8.78 -7.89
N SER A 236 -3.42 8.02 -7.90
CA SER A 236 -4.70 8.55 -8.37
C SER A 236 -5.35 9.43 -7.29
N ARG A 237 -6.01 10.51 -7.71
CA ARG A 237 -6.59 11.51 -6.78
C ARG A 237 -7.97 11.14 -6.24
N ASN A 238 -8.64 10.19 -6.88
CA ASN A 238 -9.98 9.71 -6.54
C ASN A 238 -10.31 8.45 -7.35
N ALA A 239 -11.43 7.81 -7.02
CA ALA A 239 -11.91 6.60 -7.67
C ALA A 239 -12.03 6.71 -9.21
N TYR A 240 -12.51 7.84 -9.73
CA TYR A 240 -12.62 8.04 -11.19
C TYR A 240 -11.25 8.05 -11.87
N ARG A 241 -10.26 8.72 -11.27
CA ARG A 241 -8.88 8.75 -11.78
C ARG A 241 -8.19 7.40 -11.62
N ALA A 242 -8.52 6.63 -10.57
CA ALA A 242 -8.03 5.27 -10.38
C ALA A 242 -8.54 4.34 -11.50
N ALA A 243 -9.85 4.34 -11.76
CA ALA A 243 -10.42 3.59 -12.89
C ALA A 243 -9.78 3.95 -14.23
N GLY A 244 -9.55 5.25 -14.50
CA GLY A 244 -8.85 5.68 -15.71
C GLY A 244 -7.35 5.33 -15.73
N ALA A 245 -6.72 5.09 -14.57
CA ALA A 245 -5.33 4.68 -14.50
C ALA A 245 -5.10 3.23 -14.92
N CYS A 246 -6.15 2.40 -14.98
CA CYS A 246 -6.07 1.03 -15.50
C CYS A 246 -5.61 0.95 -16.97
N SER A 247 -5.80 2.02 -17.75
CA SER A 247 -5.34 2.09 -19.15
C SER A 247 -3.96 2.73 -19.31
N LYS A 248 -3.25 3.01 -18.21
CA LYS A 248 -1.86 3.52 -18.28
C LYS A 248 -0.90 2.39 -18.62
N ALA A 249 0.31 2.79 -19.03
CA ALA A 249 1.40 1.85 -19.15
C ALA A 249 1.72 1.20 -17.79
N PRO A 250 1.97 -0.11 -17.75
CA PRO A 250 2.51 -0.82 -16.58
C PRO A 250 3.91 -0.33 -16.20
N LEU A 251 4.41 -0.76 -15.05
CA LEU A 251 5.75 -0.44 -14.55
C LEU A 251 6.86 -1.12 -15.39
N THR A 252 6.57 -2.27 -15.98
CA THR A 252 7.49 -3.05 -16.81
C THR A 252 6.90 -3.31 -18.20
N GLY A 253 7.75 -3.48 -19.21
CA GLY A 253 7.30 -3.53 -20.61
C GLY A 253 6.43 -4.75 -20.97
N GLY A 254 6.49 -5.83 -20.19
CA GLY A 254 5.70 -7.04 -20.40
C GLY A 254 4.55 -7.22 -19.41
N GLY A 255 4.39 -6.31 -18.45
CA GLY A 255 3.36 -6.38 -17.43
C GLY A 255 2.00 -5.86 -17.91
N THR A 256 1.04 -5.90 -17.00
CA THR A 256 -0.29 -5.28 -17.17
C THR A 256 -0.70 -4.56 -15.90
N VAL A 257 -1.46 -3.47 -16.00
CA VAL A 257 -2.04 -2.81 -14.82
C VAL A 257 -3.26 -3.59 -14.36
N VAL A 258 -3.18 -4.21 -13.18
CA VAL A 258 -4.28 -5.01 -12.62
C VAL A 258 -4.93 -4.34 -11.41
N LEU A 259 -4.27 -3.35 -10.83
CA LEU A 259 -4.73 -2.63 -9.65
C LEU A 259 -4.29 -1.16 -9.70
N THR A 260 -5.09 -0.25 -9.16
CA THR A 260 -4.73 1.16 -9.04
C THR A 260 -5.17 1.72 -7.69
N GLN A 261 -4.37 2.60 -7.09
CA GLN A 261 -4.63 3.15 -5.76
C GLN A 261 -5.00 4.64 -5.80
N PHE A 262 -5.91 5.03 -4.91
CA PHE A 262 -6.18 6.43 -4.54
C PHE A 262 -6.44 6.57 -3.05
N VAL A 263 -6.12 7.75 -2.50
CA VAL A 263 -6.40 8.06 -1.09
C VAL A 263 -7.73 8.79 -0.98
N ALA A 264 -8.59 8.37 -0.06
CA ALA A 264 -9.81 9.08 0.28
C ALA A 264 -10.18 8.87 1.75
N ARG A 265 -10.71 9.90 2.41
CA ARG A 265 -11.24 9.80 3.79
C ARG A 265 -10.26 9.16 4.79
N GLY A 266 -8.96 9.37 4.60
CA GLY A 266 -7.90 8.85 5.49
C GLY A 266 -7.49 7.39 5.27
N PHE A 267 -7.92 6.77 4.17
CA PHE A 267 -7.55 5.40 3.81
C PHE A 267 -7.12 5.28 2.35
N ASP A 268 -6.34 4.25 2.08
CA ASP A 268 -5.89 3.86 0.77
C ASP A 268 -6.90 2.87 0.17
N TYR A 269 -7.48 3.27 -0.96
CA TYR A 269 -8.48 2.51 -1.69
C TYR A 269 -7.90 1.99 -2.99
N ASN A 270 -8.25 0.76 -3.32
CA ASN A 270 -7.75 0.04 -4.48
C ASN A 270 -8.88 -0.28 -5.45
N HIS A 271 -8.69 0.11 -6.71
CA HIS A 271 -9.60 -0.16 -7.80
C HIS A 271 -9.02 -1.29 -8.67
N PRO A 272 -9.69 -2.45 -8.74
CA PRO A 272 -9.27 -3.56 -9.60
C PRO A 272 -9.50 -3.19 -11.06
N CYS A 273 -8.51 -3.47 -11.91
CA CYS A 273 -8.63 -3.26 -13.34
C CYS A 273 -9.26 -4.48 -13.99
N LYS A 274 -10.19 -4.25 -14.93
CA LYS A 274 -10.71 -5.33 -15.76
C LYS A 274 -9.58 -5.84 -16.64
N GLN A 275 -9.26 -7.12 -16.52
CA GLN A 275 -8.50 -7.79 -17.56
C GLN A 275 -9.48 -8.07 -18.70
N GLU A 276 -9.22 -7.52 -19.90
CA GLU A 276 -9.97 -7.97 -21.07
C GLU A 276 -9.59 -9.43 -21.35
N PRO A 277 -10.57 -10.30 -21.65
CA PRO A 277 -10.35 -11.72 -21.90
C PRO A 277 -9.48 -11.99 -23.13
#